data_AF-A0A432FFV8-F1
#
_entry.id   AF-A0A432FFV8-F1
#
_cell.length_a   1.000
_cell.length_b   1.000
_cell.length_c   1.000
_cell.angle_alpha   90.00
_cell.angle_beta   90.00
_cell.angle_gamma   90.00
#
_symmetry.space_group_name_H-M   'P 1'
#
loop_
_entity.id
_entity.type
_entity.pdbx_description
1 polymer ?
#
loop_
_entity_poly.entity_id
_entity_poly.type
_entity_poly.pdbx_seq_one_letter_code
_entity_poly.pdbx_strand_id
1 'polypeptide(L)'
;MPQVAGSSPVARSVKSFDRVSFFIIEMRFYFAYGSNMNPARLIERGVEFSQMKPALLKGYKLTFNKICRSYGEGYGCATIEPSENGKVEGILFELVNPSLAIKNLDGYEGYPYHYDRIIVEVETTEGIQKAVTYIANPWVLGRNLFPHPRYLAHLLVPCEKGFLSKEYCKELQKWKLKIEG
;
A
#
# COMPACT_ATOMS: atom_id res chain seq x y z
N MET A 1 40.74 52.37 3.95
CA MET A 1 39.75 51.65 4.79
C MET A 1 38.46 52.46 4.76
N PRO A 2 37.23 51.91 4.62
CA PRO A 2 36.69 50.56 4.94
C PRO A 2 36.35 49.71 3.66
N GLN A 3 36.20 48.36 3.62
CA GLN A 3 35.19 47.41 4.18
C GLN A 3 33.75 47.73 3.69
N VAL A 4 32.85 46.86 3.16
CA VAL A 4 32.60 45.40 3.10
C VAL A 4 31.57 45.12 1.97
N ALA A 5 31.61 43.94 1.34
CA ALA A 5 30.45 43.08 0.98
C ALA A 5 30.99 41.92 0.10
N GLY A 6 31.08 40.67 0.52
CA GLY A 6 30.19 39.92 1.40
C GLY A 6 29.23 39.05 0.58
N SER A 7 29.73 38.26 -0.38
CA SER A 7 28.95 37.20 -1.04
C SER A 7 29.10 35.89 -0.26
N SER A 8 28.12 35.59 0.58
CA SER A 8 27.94 34.26 1.17
C SER A 8 26.90 33.51 0.33
N PRO A 9 27.21 32.31 -0.21
CA PRO A 9 26.18 31.42 -0.70
C PRO A 9 25.55 30.73 0.51
N VAL A 10 24.26 30.96 0.69
CA VAL A 10 23.40 30.22 1.62
C VAL A 10 23.50 28.74 1.28
N ALA A 11 24.24 27.98 2.10
CA ALA A 11 24.22 26.53 2.07
C ALA A 11 22.80 26.07 2.43
N ARG A 12 22.03 25.65 1.42
CA ARG A 12 20.77 24.94 1.64
C ARG A 12 21.09 23.66 2.40
N SER A 13 20.66 23.60 3.66
CA SER A 13 20.62 22.38 4.46
C SER A 13 19.78 21.34 3.73
N VAL A 14 20.45 20.39 3.08
CA VAL A 14 19.83 19.17 2.61
C VAL A 14 19.60 18.34 3.87
N LYS A 15 18.34 18.22 4.31
CA LYS A 15 17.96 17.30 5.38
C LYS A 15 18.53 15.92 5.04
N SER A 16 19.31 15.32 5.94
CA SER A 16 19.91 14.01 5.71
C SER A 16 18.80 13.00 5.45
N PHE A 17 18.71 12.53 4.20
CA PHE A 17 17.82 11.45 3.85
C PHE A 17 18.55 10.15 4.15
N ASP A 18 18.11 9.41 5.16
CA ASP A 18 18.80 8.17 5.54
C ASP A 18 18.72 7.13 4.42
N ARG A 19 19.79 6.34 4.28
CA ARG A 19 19.99 5.38 3.17
C ARG A 19 18.84 4.39 2.99
N VAL A 20 18.16 4.02 4.08
CA VAL A 20 16.98 3.12 4.06
C VAL A 20 15.81 3.78 3.34
N SER A 21 15.53 5.05 3.64
CA SER A 21 14.46 5.82 3.00
C SER A 21 14.72 5.97 1.50
N PHE A 22 15.98 6.17 1.10
CA PHE A 22 16.38 6.21 -0.32
C PHE A 22 16.12 4.89 -1.04
N PHE A 23 16.49 3.77 -0.41
CA PHE A 23 16.28 2.46 -1.00
C PHE A 23 14.79 2.13 -1.18
N ILE A 24 13.93 2.57 -0.26
CA ILE A 24 12.48 2.34 -0.34
C ILE A 24 11.84 3.14 -1.49
N ILE A 25 12.21 4.42 -1.67
CA ILE A 25 11.61 5.25 -2.73
C ILE A 25 12.06 4.82 -4.13
N GLU A 26 13.22 4.18 -4.25
CA GLU A 26 13.72 3.63 -5.52
C GLU A 26 13.32 2.15 -5.74
N MET A 27 12.46 1.61 -4.87
CA MET A 27 12.03 0.20 -4.97
C MET A 27 11.18 -0.01 -6.22
N ARG A 28 11.64 -0.89 -7.11
CA ARG A 28 10.96 -1.17 -8.38
C ARG A 28 9.57 -1.77 -8.24
N PHE A 29 9.30 -2.47 -7.15
CA PHE A 29 8.05 -3.19 -6.95
C PHE A 29 7.22 -2.63 -5.81
N TYR A 30 5.93 -2.46 -6.06
CA TYR A 30 4.91 -2.13 -5.07
C TYR A 30 3.93 -3.30 -4.94
N PHE A 31 3.75 -3.81 -3.72
CA PHE A 31 2.76 -4.86 -3.44
C PHE A 31 1.48 -4.25 -2.86
N ALA A 32 0.38 -4.39 -3.60
CA ALA A 32 -0.94 -3.98 -3.18
C ALA A 32 -1.78 -5.19 -2.71
N TYR A 33 -2.38 -5.09 -1.53
CA TYR A 33 -3.29 -6.09 -0.97
C TYR A 33 -4.70 -5.52 -0.70
N GLY A 34 -4.90 -4.22 -0.89
CA GLY A 34 -6.13 -3.48 -0.59
C GLY A 34 -6.75 -2.86 -1.85
N SER A 35 -7.36 -1.68 -1.73
CA SER A 35 -8.04 -1.02 -2.85
C SER A 35 -7.13 -0.71 -4.05
N ASN A 36 -5.82 -0.61 -3.84
CA ASN A 36 -4.86 -0.38 -4.92
C ASN A 36 -4.60 -1.63 -5.78
N MET A 37 -5.16 -2.79 -5.43
CA MET A 37 -5.22 -3.93 -6.35
C MET A 37 -6.05 -3.61 -7.60
N ASN A 38 -6.96 -2.62 -7.52
CA ASN A 38 -7.65 -2.10 -8.69
C ASN A 38 -6.72 -1.12 -9.44
N PRO A 39 -6.24 -1.46 -10.65
CA PRO A 39 -5.27 -0.64 -11.38
C PRO A 39 -5.81 0.74 -11.75
N ALA A 40 -7.13 0.90 -11.95
CA ALA A 40 -7.73 2.20 -12.24
C ALA A 40 -7.44 3.22 -11.12
N ARG A 41 -7.43 2.76 -9.86
CA ARG A 41 -7.08 3.63 -8.72
C ARG A 41 -5.63 4.06 -8.75
N LEU A 42 -4.70 3.19 -9.15
CA LEU A 42 -3.29 3.57 -9.24
C LEU A 42 -3.08 4.61 -10.33
N ILE A 43 -3.72 4.42 -11.48
CA ILE A 43 -3.68 5.38 -12.60
C ILE A 43 -4.24 6.74 -12.16
N GLU A 44 -5.41 6.78 -11.51
CA GLU A 44 -6.00 8.02 -10.96
C GLU A 44 -5.09 8.72 -9.95
N ARG A 45 -4.27 7.96 -9.23
CA ARG A 45 -3.29 8.48 -8.25
C ARG A 45 -1.99 8.93 -8.91
N GLY A 46 -1.86 8.86 -10.23
CA GLY A 46 -0.64 9.22 -10.95
C GLY A 46 0.49 8.20 -10.78
N VAL A 47 0.15 6.92 -10.60
CA VAL A 47 1.13 5.82 -10.52
C VAL A 47 1.16 5.08 -11.85
N GLU A 48 2.32 5.16 -12.53
CA GLU A 48 2.59 4.42 -13.76
C GLU A 48 3.30 3.10 -13.46
N PHE A 49 2.84 2.02 -14.10
CA PHE A 49 3.41 0.68 -13.93
C PHE A 49 3.47 -0.05 -15.29
N SER A 50 4.50 -0.87 -15.46
CA SER A 50 4.74 -1.65 -16.69
C SER A 50 4.06 -3.02 -16.63
N GLN A 51 3.94 -3.60 -15.44
CA GLN A 51 3.44 -4.97 -15.25
C GLN A 51 2.60 -5.10 -13.98
N MET A 52 1.69 -6.07 -14.02
CA MET A 52 0.89 -6.54 -12.88
C MET A 52 1.04 -8.05 -12.76
N LYS A 53 1.40 -8.55 -11.58
CA LYS A 53 1.56 -9.99 -11.31
C LYS A 53 0.81 -10.39 -10.04
N PRO A 54 0.13 -11.55 -10.02
CA PRO A 54 -0.27 -12.19 -8.77
C PRO A 54 0.93 -12.37 -7.84
N ALA A 55 0.73 -12.09 -6.57
CA ALA A 55 1.76 -12.28 -5.57
C ALA A 55 1.18 -12.71 -4.22
N LEU A 56 1.94 -13.52 -3.49
CA LEU A 56 1.56 -14.09 -2.20
C LEU A 56 2.52 -13.59 -1.12
N LEU A 57 1.96 -12.93 -0.11
CA LEU A 57 2.68 -12.56 1.12
C LEU A 57 2.35 -13.57 2.22
N LYS A 58 3.35 -14.32 2.69
CA LYS A 58 3.22 -15.28 3.81
C LYS A 58 3.53 -14.61 5.15
N GLY A 59 3.00 -15.17 6.23
CA GLY A 59 3.26 -14.67 7.59
C GLY A 59 2.38 -13.46 7.98
N TYR A 60 1.40 -13.11 7.15
CA TYR A 60 0.48 -12.01 7.37
C TYR A 60 -0.96 -12.43 7.09
N LYS A 61 -1.93 -11.74 7.70
CA LYS A 61 -3.36 -11.84 7.39
C LYS A 61 -3.90 -10.48 6.99
N LEU A 62 -4.86 -10.47 6.06
CA LEU A 62 -5.60 -9.27 5.70
C LEU A 62 -6.66 -8.98 6.77
N THR A 63 -6.75 -7.72 7.18
CA THR A 63 -7.79 -7.23 8.09
C THR A 63 -8.39 -5.92 7.58
N PHE A 64 -9.57 -5.55 8.06
CA PHE A 64 -10.26 -4.30 7.73
C PHE A 64 -10.46 -3.44 8.98
N ASN A 65 -9.43 -3.31 9.82
CA ASN A 65 -9.49 -2.58 11.08
C ASN A 65 -8.80 -1.21 11.03
N LYS A 66 -8.26 -0.77 9.89
CA LYS A 66 -7.78 0.62 9.74
C LYS A 66 -8.96 1.57 9.59
N ILE A 67 -9.13 2.55 10.48
CA ILE A 67 -10.27 3.48 10.46
C ILE A 67 -10.33 4.23 9.11
N CYS A 68 -11.48 4.16 8.43
CA CYS A 68 -11.65 4.70 7.10
C CYS A 68 -12.76 5.75 7.01
N ARG A 69 -12.46 6.95 7.54
CA ARG A 69 -13.42 8.07 7.65
C ARG A 69 -14.02 8.51 6.32
N SER A 70 -13.34 8.28 5.19
CA SER A 70 -13.85 8.59 3.85
C SER A 70 -15.12 7.82 3.47
N TYR A 71 -15.41 6.71 4.16
CA TYR A 71 -16.62 5.92 3.96
C TYR A 71 -17.66 6.09 5.08
N GLY A 72 -17.38 6.94 6.08
CA GLY A 72 -18.24 7.15 7.26
C GLY A 72 -17.77 6.37 8.50
N GLU A 73 -18.54 6.50 9.59
CA GLU A 73 -18.27 5.80 10.85
C GLU A 73 -18.54 4.29 10.73
N GLY A 74 -17.83 3.48 11.54
CA GLY A 74 -17.96 2.02 11.51
C GLY A 74 -17.24 1.31 10.37
N TYR A 75 -16.69 2.05 9.39
CA TYR A 75 -15.99 1.47 8.26
C TYR A 75 -14.47 1.41 8.42
N GLY A 76 -13.92 0.29 7.96
CA GLY A 76 -12.49 0.01 7.95
C GLY A 76 -11.94 -0.17 6.55
N CYS A 77 -10.68 0.19 6.38
CA CYS A 77 -9.88 -0.04 5.20
C CYS A 77 -8.85 -1.13 5.47
N ALA A 78 -8.32 -1.72 4.39
CA ALA A 78 -7.46 -2.87 4.45
C ALA A 78 -6.13 -2.57 5.16
N THR A 79 -5.69 -3.45 6.04
CA THR A 79 -4.30 -3.51 6.49
C THR A 79 -3.87 -4.96 6.67
N ILE A 80 -2.59 -5.19 6.94
CA ILE A 80 -2.03 -6.51 7.20
C ILE A 80 -1.51 -6.58 8.64
N GLU A 81 -1.69 -7.74 9.25
CA GLU A 81 -1.18 -8.04 10.59
C GLU A 81 -0.33 -9.32 10.54
N PRO A 82 0.73 -9.43 11.35
CA PRO A 82 1.47 -10.68 11.48
C PRO A 82 0.56 -11.85 11.84
N SER A 83 0.78 -12.99 11.20
CA SER A 83 0.03 -14.23 11.40
C SER A 83 0.87 -15.40 10.89
N GLU A 84 1.35 -16.26 11.78
CA GLU A 84 2.31 -17.35 11.48
C GLU A 84 1.92 -18.20 10.27
N ASN A 85 0.65 -18.64 10.20
CA ASN A 85 0.12 -19.42 9.08
C ASN A 85 -0.71 -18.58 8.10
N GLY A 86 -0.67 -17.25 8.26
CA GLY A 86 -1.44 -16.30 7.46
C GLY A 86 -0.85 -16.16 6.06
N LYS A 87 -1.76 -15.88 5.12
CA LYS A 87 -1.43 -15.58 3.73
C LYS A 87 -2.27 -14.40 3.25
N VAL A 88 -1.64 -13.50 2.51
CA VAL A 88 -2.29 -12.38 1.83
C VAL A 88 -1.97 -12.48 0.35
N GLU A 89 -2.99 -12.72 -0.47
CA GLU A 89 -2.85 -12.59 -1.92
C GLU A 89 -3.07 -11.14 -2.33
N GLY A 90 -2.28 -10.68 -3.28
CA GLY A 90 -2.32 -9.32 -3.79
C GLY A 90 -1.74 -9.20 -5.19
N ILE A 91 -1.56 -7.96 -5.63
CA ILE A 91 -0.97 -7.62 -6.93
C ILE A 91 0.38 -6.95 -6.71
N LEU A 92 1.40 -7.49 -7.36
CA LEU A 92 2.71 -6.87 -7.48
C LEU A 92 2.73 -6.00 -8.74
N PHE A 93 2.95 -4.70 -8.55
CA PHE A 93 3.12 -3.73 -9.62
C PHE A 93 4.60 -3.45 -9.83
N GLU A 94 5.05 -3.51 -11.08
CA GLU A 94 6.37 -3.02 -11.49
C GLU A 94 6.26 -1.54 -11.85
N LEU A 95 6.88 -0.66 -11.05
CA LEU A 95 6.76 0.78 -11.17
C LEU A 95 7.69 1.31 -12.25
N VAL A 96 7.15 2.14 -13.16
CA VAL A 96 7.95 2.79 -14.22
C VAL A 96 8.86 3.88 -13.63
N ASN A 97 8.32 4.67 -12.72
CA ASN A 97 9.05 5.70 -11.98
C ASN A 97 8.83 5.48 -10.47
N PRO A 98 9.65 4.66 -9.81
CA PRO A 98 9.50 4.32 -8.40
C PRO A 98 9.38 5.55 -7.49
N SER A 99 10.30 6.50 -7.60
CA SER A 99 10.35 7.67 -6.72
C SER A 99 9.08 8.52 -6.81
N LEU A 100 8.58 8.77 -8.02
CA LEU A 100 7.34 9.50 -8.23
C LEU A 100 6.11 8.70 -7.77
N ALA A 101 6.07 7.40 -8.08
CA ALA A 101 4.99 6.52 -7.68
C ALA A 101 4.86 6.44 -6.15
N ILE A 102 5.96 6.22 -5.43
CA ILE A 102 5.97 6.16 -3.96
C ILE A 102 5.57 7.51 -3.37
N LYS A 103 6.08 8.63 -3.91
CA LYS A 103 5.66 9.96 -3.47
C LYS A 103 4.15 10.17 -3.62
N ASN A 104 3.57 9.74 -4.74
CA ASN A 104 2.13 9.85 -4.97
C ASN A 104 1.35 8.95 -4.02
N LEU A 105 1.76 7.69 -3.85
CA LEU A 105 1.16 6.75 -2.91
C LEU A 105 1.22 7.27 -1.47
N ASP A 106 2.35 7.82 -1.03
CA ASP A 106 2.52 8.38 0.32
C ASP A 106 1.44 9.43 0.66
N GLY A 107 1.04 10.25 -0.32
CA GLY A 107 -0.04 11.22 -0.17
C GLY A 107 -1.41 10.57 0.07
N TYR A 108 -1.73 9.49 -0.64
CA TYR A 108 -3.01 8.78 -0.52
C TYR A 108 -3.06 7.82 0.68
N GLU A 109 -1.94 7.21 1.03
CA GLU A 109 -1.81 6.32 2.18
C GLU A 109 -1.65 7.12 3.50
N GLY A 110 -1.46 8.44 3.42
CA GLY A 110 -1.30 9.30 4.60
C GLY A 110 0.00 9.01 5.35
N TYR A 111 1.05 8.61 4.64
CA TYR A 111 2.37 8.33 5.20
C TYR A 111 2.98 9.59 5.85
N PRO A 112 3.67 9.48 7.01
CA PRO A 112 3.87 8.27 7.80
C PRO A 112 2.80 8.08 8.90
N TYR A 113 1.72 8.86 8.91
CA TYR A 113 0.80 8.92 10.05
C TYR A 113 -0.30 7.87 10.01
N HIS A 114 -0.89 7.59 8.85
CA HIS A 114 -1.94 6.59 8.74
C HIS A 114 -1.38 5.21 8.43
N TYR A 115 -0.49 5.13 7.45
CA TYR A 115 0.29 3.95 7.15
C TYR A 115 1.78 4.27 7.20
N ASP A 116 2.57 3.28 7.61
CA ASP A 116 4.02 3.26 7.45
C ASP A 116 4.42 2.41 6.23
N ARG A 117 5.60 2.66 5.69
CA ARG A 117 6.17 1.87 4.60
C ARG A 117 6.97 0.71 5.16
N ILE A 118 6.76 -0.47 4.62
CA ILE A 118 7.56 -1.65 4.93
C ILE A 118 8.05 -2.31 3.65
N ILE A 119 9.18 -3.01 3.75
CA ILE A 119 9.66 -3.90 2.69
C ILE A 119 9.19 -5.30 3.03
N VAL A 120 8.57 -5.97 2.06
CA VAL A 120 8.12 -7.36 2.17
C VAL A 120 8.75 -8.20 1.07
N GLU A 121 8.84 -9.50 1.33
CA GLU A 121 9.15 -10.52 0.34
C GLU A 121 7.86 -11.23 -0.06
N VAL A 122 7.54 -11.20 -1.35
CA VAL A 122 6.34 -11.84 -1.90
C VAL A 122 6.71 -12.90 -2.91
N GLU A 123 5.95 -14.00 -2.91
CA GLU A 123 6.13 -15.10 -3.84
C GLU A 123 5.34 -14.83 -5.12
N THR A 124 5.99 -14.96 -6.26
CA THR A 124 5.39 -14.90 -7.60
C THR A 124 5.75 -16.15 -8.40
N THR A 125 5.18 -16.31 -9.60
CA THR A 125 5.58 -17.37 -10.54
C THR A 125 7.05 -17.28 -10.98
N GLU A 126 7.68 -16.13 -10.80
CA GLU A 126 9.09 -15.86 -11.14
C GLU A 126 10.02 -15.98 -9.92
N GLY A 127 9.48 -16.40 -8.77
CA GLY A 127 10.21 -16.49 -7.50
C GLY A 127 9.91 -15.34 -6.55
N ILE A 128 10.77 -15.19 -5.55
CA ILE A 128 10.60 -14.21 -4.47
C ILE A 128 11.01 -12.82 -4.98
N GLN A 129 10.14 -11.83 -4.76
CA GLN A 129 10.38 -10.43 -5.09
C GLN A 129 10.32 -9.57 -3.83
N LYS A 130 11.26 -8.63 -3.69
CA LYS A 130 11.20 -7.59 -2.66
C LYS A 130 10.35 -6.43 -3.16
N ALA A 131 9.41 -6.00 -2.34
CA ALA A 131 8.48 -4.92 -2.69
C ALA A 131 8.25 -4.00 -1.50
N VAL A 132 8.00 -2.73 -1.79
CA VAL A 132 7.42 -1.83 -0.80
C VAL A 132 5.92 -2.09 -0.69
N THR A 133 5.41 -2.05 0.53
CA THR A 133 3.98 -2.02 0.81
C THR A 133 3.72 -1.10 2.01
N TYR A 134 2.45 -0.95 2.37
CA TYR A 134 2.03 -0.08 3.46
C TYR A 134 1.38 -0.91 4.57
N ILE A 135 1.64 -0.58 5.83
CA ILE A 135 0.98 -1.19 7.00
C ILE A 135 0.38 -0.08 7.87
N ALA A 136 -0.83 -0.27 8.38
CA ALA A 136 -1.52 0.78 9.13
C ALA A 136 -0.86 0.95 10.50
N ASN A 137 -0.73 2.20 10.94
CA ASN A 137 -0.17 2.48 12.25
C ASN A 137 -1.15 2.11 13.37
N PRO A 138 -0.67 1.66 14.55
CA PRO A 138 -1.54 1.22 15.64
C PRO A 138 -2.59 2.24 16.09
N TRP A 139 -2.27 3.54 16.06
CA TRP A 139 -3.17 4.60 16.52
C TRP A 139 -4.31 4.93 15.56
N VAL A 140 -4.28 4.41 14.32
CA VAL A 140 -5.41 4.52 13.37
C VAL A 140 -6.21 3.23 13.25
N LEU A 141 -5.93 2.23 14.10
CA LEU A 141 -6.70 1.00 14.16
C LEU A 141 -7.94 1.17 15.05
N GLY A 142 -9.04 0.56 14.64
CA GLY A 142 -10.29 0.50 15.38
C GLY A 142 -10.74 -0.94 15.65
N ARG A 143 -11.83 -1.09 16.39
CA ARG A 143 -12.48 -2.38 16.66
C ARG A 143 -13.83 -2.43 15.95
N ASN A 144 -14.29 -3.65 15.66
CA ASN A 144 -15.60 -3.91 15.06
C ASN A 144 -15.86 -3.10 13.79
N LEU A 145 -14.83 -2.96 12.95
CA LEU A 145 -14.92 -2.29 11.67
C LEU A 145 -15.15 -3.31 10.54
N PHE A 146 -15.82 -2.84 9.49
CA PHE A 146 -16.14 -3.61 8.29
C PHE A 146 -15.77 -2.79 7.04
N PRO A 147 -15.34 -3.41 5.94
CA PRO A 147 -15.13 -2.66 4.70
C PRO A 147 -16.46 -2.14 4.18
N HIS A 148 -16.48 -0.89 3.72
CA HIS A 148 -17.65 -0.39 2.99
C HIS A 148 -17.83 -1.18 1.67
N PRO A 149 -19.05 -1.49 1.18
CA PRO A 149 -19.24 -2.28 -0.05
C PRO A 149 -18.52 -1.71 -1.27
N ARG A 150 -18.60 -0.38 -1.48
CA ARG A 150 -17.84 0.32 -2.54
C ARG A 150 -16.32 0.20 -2.38
N TYR A 151 -15.82 0.12 -1.16
CA TYR A 151 -14.40 -0.11 -0.91
C TYR A 151 -14.00 -1.54 -1.26
N LEU A 152 -14.76 -2.52 -0.77
CA LEU A 152 -14.55 -3.94 -1.03
C LEU A 152 -14.59 -4.27 -2.53
N ALA A 153 -15.44 -3.59 -3.31
CA ALA A 153 -15.52 -3.76 -4.76
C ALA A 153 -14.15 -3.58 -5.45
N HIS A 154 -13.29 -2.66 -4.98
CA HIS A 154 -11.95 -2.52 -5.54
C HIS A 154 -11.07 -3.75 -5.28
N LEU A 155 -11.23 -4.41 -4.14
CA LEU A 155 -10.47 -5.62 -3.80
C LEU A 155 -10.95 -6.85 -4.59
N LEU A 156 -12.16 -6.81 -5.15
CA LEU A 156 -12.73 -7.90 -5.95
C LEU A 156 -12.39 -7.79 -7.45
N VAL A 157 -11.96 -6.63 -7.95
CA VAL A 157 -11.46 -6.48 -9.34
C VAL A 157 -10.40 -7.51 -9.73
N PRO A 158 -9.35 -7.79 -8.93
CA PRO A 158 -8.38 -8.82 -9.30
C PRO A 158 -8.96 -10.25 -9.29
N CYS A 159 -10.04 -10.52 -8.56
CA CYS A 159 -10.77 -11.80 -8.63
C CYS A 159 -11.42 -11.99 -10.00
N GLU A 160 -12.08 -10.95 -10.52
CA GLU A 160 -12.71 -10.96 -11.84
C GLU A 160 -11.69 -11.15 -12.96
N LYS A 161 -10.46 -10.65 -12.77
CA LYS A 161 -9.33 -10.82 -13.68
C LYS A 161 -8.59 -12.15 -13.53
N GLY A 162 -8.98 -12.99 -12.56
CA GLY A 162 -8.32 -14.28 -12.30
C GLY A 162 -6.91 -14.16 -11.71
N PHE A 163 -6.57 -13.02 -11.10
CA PHE A 163 -5.27 -12.82 -10.46
C PHE A 163 -5.18 -13.44 -9.06
N LEU A 164 -6.30 -13.54 -8.35
CA LEU A 164 -6.35 -14.17 -7.02
C LEU A 164 -6.98 -15.56 -7.11
N SER A 165 -6.63 -16.43 -6.17
CA SER A 165 -7.22 -17.76 -6.05
C SER A 165 -8.72 -17.69 -5.77
N LYS A 166 -9.45 -18.71 -6.21
CA LYS A 166 -10.90 -18.81 -5.98
C LYS A 166 -11.22 -18.84 -4.50
N GLU A 167 -10.36 -19.48 -3.70
CA GLU A 167 -10.47 -19.58 -2.25
C GLU A 167 -10.32 -18.21 -1.61
N TYR A 168 -9.30 -17.43 -1.98
CA TYR A 168 -9.10 -16.09 -1.43
C TYR A 168 -10.22 -15.13 -1.83
N CYS A 169 -10.73 -15.23 -3.07
CA CYS A 169 -11.88 -14.47 -3.52
C CYS A 169 -13.16 -14.77 -2.71
N LYS A 170 -13.39 -16.04 -2.36
CA LYS A 170 -14.51 -16.42 -1.48
C LYS A 170 -14.35 -15.81 -0.09
N GLU A 171 -13.14 -15.79 0.47
CA GLU A 171 -12.89 -15.14 1.77
C GLU A 171 -13.16 -13.63 1.73
N LEU A 172 -12.74 -12.94 0.67
CA LEU A 172 -13.07 -11.52 0.47
C LEU A 172 -14.58 -11.30 0.36
N GLN A 173 -15.28 -12.16 -0.38
CA GLN A 173 -16.74 -12.07 -0.57
C GLN A 173 -17.54 -12.30 0.70
N LYS A 174 -17.02 -13.03 1.71
CA LYS A 174 -17.70 -13.18 3.01
C LYS A 174 -17.95 -11.83 3.70
N TRP A 175 -17.09 -10.83 3.46
CA TRP A 175 -17.33 -9.49 4.00
C TRP A 175 -18.58 -8.85 3.41
N LYS A 176 -18.93 -9.14 2.15
CA LYS A 176 -20.19 -8.66 1.55
C LYS A 176 -21.41 -9.17 2.32
N LEU A 177 -21.42 -10.47 2.64
CA LEU A 177 -22.50 -11.11 3.40
C LEU A 177 -22.64 -10.54 4.81
N LYS A 178 -21.52 -10.18 5.45
CA LYS A 178 -21.51 -9.60 6.80
C LYS A 178 -21.96 -8.13 6.84
N ILE A 179 -21.96 -7.44 5.71
CA ILE A 179 -22.43 -6.05 5.60
C ILE A 179 -23.92 -6.00 5.27
N GLU A 180 -24.41 -6.99 4.50
CA GLU A 180 -25.81 -7.06 4.03
C GLU A 180 -26.77 -7.74 5.04
N GLY A 181 -26.24 -8.50 6.01
CA GLY A 181 -27.01 -9.16 7.08
C GLY A 181 -26.86 -8.44 8.42
#